data_AF-K2BSH4-F1
#
_entry.id   AF-K2BSH4-F1
#
_cell.length_a   1.000
_cell.length_b   1.000
_cell.length_c   1.000
_cell.angle_alpha   90.00
_cell.angle_beta   90.00
_cell.angle_gamma   90.00
#
_symmetry.space_group_name_H-M   'P 1'
#
loop_
_entity.id
_entity.type
_entity.pdbx_description
1 polymer ?
#
loop_
_entity_poly.entity_id
_entity_poly.type
_entity_poly.pdbx_seq_one_letter_code
_entity_poly.pdbx_strand_id
1 'polypeptide(L)'
;MKVKQIITLFLFLSGLYMLAGLASAQSDYSPFIEKIHYNHISRGIGPHDPYDAKKAIGSDNPTLIVYIWGDLNERYTKMFFDNIFETLKDKYSNEALFVYNHRAFLMQDRSIRAGMIGECVAQEGQFWNNIKGITNNLDNLDSLDYLENIDRGKIESCLNDPYTKTVIEVSENDGKFLGFNTIPTIVIKNIAKPQQYSIKVMGAQNISVFERAFLEAKEGDLSNTDLVEVKEKVTDLEQDVQKTKEDVEETKEDVEEIKEEQSRLAQEIEKLRGLIQSIIEKIQNFFGIRS
;
A
#
# COMPACT_ATOMS: atom_id res chain seq x y z
N MET A 1 -12.03 7.61 29.51
CA MET A 1 -10.79 7.54 28.69
C MET A 1 -10.66 6.27 27.83
N LYS A 2 -11.52 5.23 27.98
CA LYS A 2 -11.40 3.94 27.26
C LYS A 2 -12.20 3.82 25.93
N VAL A 3 -13.17 4.70 25.66
CA VAL A 3 -14.03 4.60 24.46
C VAL A 3 -13.31 4.98 23.15
N LYS A 4 -12.29 5.85 23.22
CA LYS A 4 -11.53 6.27 22.04
C LYS A 4 -10.59 5.19 21.49
N GLN A 5 -10.20 4.19 22.28
CA GLN A 5 -9.31 3.11 21.82
C GLN A 5 -10.07 1.99 21.07
N ILE A 6 -11.36 1.79 21.36
CA ILE A 6 -12.19 0.74 20.75
C ILE A 6 -12.58 1.10 19.31
N ILE A 7 -12.83 2.39 19.04
CA ILE A 7 -13.19 2.87 17.69
C ILE A 7 -11.98 2.80 16.73
N THR A 8 -10.76 2.93 17.24
CA THR A 8 -9.53 2.78 16.44
C THR A 8 -9.27 1.33 16.02
N LEU A 9 -9.74 0.34 16.79
CA LEU A 9 -9.60 -1.08 16.47
C LEU A 9 -10.60 -1.52 15.37
N PHE A 10 -11.80 -0.95 15.36
CA PHE A 10 -12.84 -1.24 14.36
C PHE A 10 -12.46 -0.79 12.93
N LEU A 11 -11.70 0.30 12.79
CA LEU A 11 -11.21 0.78 11.48
C LEU A 11 -10.05 -0.07 10.93
N PHE A 12 -9.36 -0.84 11.78
CA PHE A 12 -8.35 -1.81 11.35
C PHE A 12 -8.97 -3.16 10.92
N LEU A 13 -10.06 -3.60 11.56
CA LEU A 13 -10.74 -4.86 11.20
C LEU A 13 -11.49 -4.78 9.86
N SER A 14 -12.02 -3.62 9.47
CA SER A 14 -12.66 -3.47 8.15
C SER A 14 -11.68 -3.55 6.98
N GLY A 15 -10.37 -3.39 7.24
CA GLY A 15 -9.32 -3.62 6.24
C GLY A 15 -9.01 -5.11 6.00
N LEU A 16 -9.31 -5.99 6.96
CA LEU A 16 -9.01 -7.43 6.84
C LEU A 16 -10.14 -8.25 6.21
N TYR A 17 -11.38 -7.75 6.23
CA TYR A 17 -12.54 -8.49 5.70
C TYR A 17 -12.54 -8.68 4.16
N MET A 18 -11.65 -8.03 3.41
CA MET A 18 -11.45 -8.34 1.98
C MET A 18 -10.64 -9.61 1.71
N LEU A 19 -10.07 -10.26 2.73
CA LEU A 19 -9.24 -11.47 2.55
C LEU A 19 -9.96 -12.80 2.82
N ALA A 20 -11.23 -12.78 3.24
CA ALA A 20 -11.98 -13.98 3.63
C ALA A 20 -12.83 -14.60 2.49
N GLY A 21 -12.55 -14.28 1.23
CA GLY A 21 -13.24 -14.87 0.08
C GLY A 21 -12.28 -15.54 -0.88
N LEU A 22 -11.97 -16.82 -0.62
CA LEU A 22 -11.64 -17.90 -1.59
C LEU A 22 -10.94 -19.04 -0.83
N ALA A 23 -11.74 -20.01 -0.37
CA ALA A 23 -11.26 -21.33 0.01
C ALA A 23 -11.80 -22.33 -1.02
N SER A 24 -10.98 -22.61 -2.03
CA SER A 24 -11.04 -23.85 -2.79
C SER A 24 -9.60 -24.29 -3.02
N ALA A 25 -9.27 -25.48 -2.54
CA ALA A 25 -7.96 -26.09 -2.68
C ALA A 25 -7.64 -26.40 -4.16
N GLN A 26 -6.92 -25.48 -4.79
CA GLN A 26 -5.98 -25.69 -5.89
C GLN A 26 -4.75 -24.84 -5.49
N SER A 27 -3.54 -25.21 -5.89
CA SER A 27 -2.32 -24.44 -5.60
C SER A 27 -2.41 -23.01 -6.15
N ASP A 28 -2.95 -22.07 -5.38
CA ASP A 28 -3.28 -20.74 -5.86
C ASP A 28 -2.09 -19.78 -5.62
N TYR A 29 -0.99 -20.04 -6.33
CA TYR A 29 -0.26 -18.89 -6.86
C TYR A 29 -1.30 -18.11 -7.64
N SER A 30 -1.55 -16.86 -7.24
CA SER A 30 -2.29 -15.95 -8.10
C SER A 30 -1.70 -16.11 -9.50
N PRO A 31 -2.50 -16.31 -10.56
CA PRO A 31 -1.97 -16.57 -11.91
C PRO A 31 -1.08 -15.43 -12.44
N PHE A 32 -0.97 -14.37 -11.65
CA PHE A 32 -0.22 -13.15 -11.89
C PHE A 32 1.10 -13.09 -11.12
N ILE A 33 1.40 -13.99 -10.18
CA ILE A 33 2.66 -14.02 -9.41
C ILE A 33 3.50 -15.23 -9.82
N GLU A 34 4.78 -15.00 -10.11
CA GLU A 34 5.75 -16.03 -10.45
C GLU A 34 7.09 -15.77 -9.75
N LYS A 35 7.84 -16.83 -9.42
CA LYS A 35 9.23 -16.73 -8.96
C LYS A 35 10.19 -16.83 -10.12
N ILE A 36 11.04 -15.82 -10.30
CA ILE A 36 12.13 -15.87 -11.25
C ILE A 36 13.40 -16.28 -10.51
N HIS A 37 13.86 -17.51 -10.73
CA HIS A 37 15.09 -18.02 -10.11
C HIS A 37 16.35 -17.55 -10.83
N TYR A 38 17.38 -17.18 -10.08
CA TYR A 38 18.64 -16.68 -10.65
C TYR A 38 19.48 -17.75 -11.37
N ASN A 39 19.12 -19.03 -11.26
CA ASN A 39 19.88 -20.16 -11.83
C ASN A 39 19.78 -20.33 -13.36
N HIS A 40 19.04 -19.46 -14.08
CA HIS A 40 18.97 -19.44 -15.54
C HIS A 40 19.78 -18.33 -16.23
N ILE A 41 20.59 -17.56 -15.49
CA ILE A 41 21.46 -16.52 -16.07
C ILE A 41 22.90 -16.74 -15.61
N SER A 42 23.48 -17.88 -15.99
CA SER A 42 24.91 -18.18 -15.86
C SER A 42 25.72 -17.60 -17.02
N ARG A 43 25.54 -16.31 -17.35
CA ARG A 43 26.48 -15.52 -18.15
C ARG A 43 26.40 -14.05 -17.75
N GLY A 44 27.02 -13.75 -16.62
CA GLY A 44 27.35 -12.38 -16.24
C GLY A 44 26.18 -11.58 -15.72
N ILE A 45 26.33 -11.08 -14.50
CA ILE A 45 26.01 -9.69 -14.23
C ILE A 45 26.92 -8.87 -15.16
N GLY A 46 26.53 -8.74 -16.43
CA GLY A 46 27.08 -7.77 -17.38
C GLY A 46 26.51 -6.38 -17.03
N PRO A 47 26.94 -5.30 -17.72
CA PRO A 47 26.70 -3.90 -17.33
C PRO A 47 25.22 -3.41 -17.37
N HIS A 48 24.25 -4.31 -17.27
CA HIS A 48 22.82 -4.04 -17.27
C HIS A 48 22.17 -4.67 -16.01
N ASP A 49 22.62 -4.25 -14.83
CA ASP A 49 21.63 -4.00 -13.79
C ASP A 49 20.91 -2.74 -14.28
N PRO A 50 19.62 -2.78 -14.66
CA PRO A 50 18.94 -1.62 -15.24
C PRO A 50 18.62 -0.59 -14.16
N TYR A 51 19.55 -0.38 -13.23
CA TYR A 51 19.62 0.80 -12.39
C TYR A 51 19.95 1.99 -13.29
N ASP A 52 18.93 2.50 -13.95
CA ASP A 52 18.95 3.85 -14.43
C ASP A 52 18.55 4.76 -13.27
N ALA A 53 19.56 5.29 -12.58
CA ALA A 53 19.37 6.22 -11.46
C ALA A 53 18.42 7.38 -11.81
N LYS A 54 18.33 7.76 -13.09
CA LYS A 54 17.46 8.85 -13.57
C LYS A 54 15.98 8.47 -13.58
N LYS A 55 15.66 7.17 -13.62
CA LYS A 55 14.30 6.61 -13.56
C LYS A 55 14.06 5.85 -12.26
N ALA A 56 14.79 6.20 -11.20
CA ALA A 56 14.63 5.62 -9.87
C ALA A 56 13.97 6.61 -8.90
N ILE A 57 13.13 6.13 -7.97
CA ILE A 57 12.54 6.91 -6.87
C ILE A 57 12.33 6.04 -5.64
N GLY A 58 12.46 6.62 -4.46
CA GLY A 58 12.25 5.92 -3.19
C GLY A 58 13.46 6.06 -2.28
N SER A 59 13.79 4.97 -1.58
CA SER A 59 14.79 4.97 -0.52
C SER A 59 16.21 5.14 -1.06
N ASP A 60 17.02 5.98 -0.40
CA ASP A 60 18.47 6.10 -0.62
C ASP A 60 19.24 4.88 -0.08
N ASN A 61 18.62 4.10 0.82
CA ASN A 61 19.18 2.86 1.36
C ASN A 61 18.14 1.74 1.29
N PRO A 62 17.82 1.26 0.08
CA PRO A 62 16.75 0.31 -0.11
C PRO A 62 17.10 -1.07 0.43
N THR A 63 16.11 -1.76 0.99
CA THR A 63 16.16 -3.21 1.23
C THR A 63 15.51 -3.98 0.08
N LEU A 64 14.64 -3.32 -0.70
CA LEU A 64 13.98 -3.85 -1.88
C LEU A 64 14.30 -2.99 -3.11
N ILE A 65 14.53 -3.63 -4.25
CA ILE A 65 14.47 -2.97 -5.57
C ILE A 65 13.24 -3.47 -6.30
N VAL A 66 12.43 -2.54 -6.79
CA VAL A 66 11.18 -2.81 -7.50
C VAL A 66 11.32 -2.32 -8.93
N TYR A 67 11.60 -3.22 -9.86
CA TYR A 67 11.66 -2.88 -11.28
C TYR A 67 10.26 -2.92 -11.89
N ILE A 68 9.86 -1.82 -12.54
CA ILE A 68 8.59 -1.69 -13.24
C ILE A 68 8.89 -1.71 -14.74
N TRP A 69 8.57 -2.81 -15.40
CA TRP A 69 8.69 -2.96 -16.85
C TRP A 69 7.36 -2.65 -17.51
N GLY A 70 7.19 -1.43 -18.00
CA GLY A 70 5.92 -0.95 -18.55
C GLY A 70 6.07 -0.35 -19.93
N ASP A 71 4.96 -0.15 -20.63
CA ASP A 71 4.92 0.65 -21.86
C ASP A 71 4.16 1.95 -21.55
N LEU A 72 4.83 3.10 -21.62
CA LEU A 72 4.21 4.41 -21.37
C LEU A 72 3.08 4.73 -22.37
N ASN A 73 3.00 4.03 -23.50
CA ASN A 73 1.90 4.14 -24.46
C ASN A 73 0.79 3.10 -24.26
N GLU A 74 0.79 2.34 -23.16
CA GLU A 74 -0.13 1.21 -22.97
C GLU A 74 -1.09 1.41 -21.79
N ARG A 75 -2.35 0.99 -21.99
CA ARG A 75 -3.47 1.26 -21.07
C ARG A 75 -3.35 0.57 -19.72
N TYR A 76 -2.81 -0.65 -19.62
CA TYR A 76 -2.61 -1.32 -18.34
C TYR A 76 -1.46 -0.69 -17.56
N THR A 77 -0.40 -0.25 -18.23
CA THR A 77 0.66 0.55 -17.60
C THR A 77 0.08 1.84 -17.04
N LYS A 78 -0.78 2.54 -17.79
CA LYS A 78 -1.57 3.67 -17.27
C LYS A 78 -2.39 3.28 -16.04
N MET A 79 -3.16 2.20 -16.11
CA MET A 79 -3.99 1.72 -14.98
C MET A 79 -3.16 1.45 -13.72
N PHE A 80 -1.95 0.91 -13.86
CA PHE A 80 -1.03 0.69 -12.74
C PHE A 80 -0.63 2.02 -12.10
N PHE A 81 -0.21 3.02 -12.88
CA PHE A 81 0.19 4.32 -12.34
C PHE A 81 -0.97 5.13 -11.76
N ASP A 82 -2.16 5.02 -12.33
CA ASP A 82 -3.35 5.71 -11.84
C ASP A 82 -3.83 5.17 -10.49
N ASN A 83 -3.82 3.84 -10.32
CA ASN A 83 -4.58 3.20 -9.24
C ASN A 83 -3.71 2.50 -8.19
N ILE A 84 -2.48 2.13 -8.53
CA ILE A 84 -1.66 1.23 -7.70
C ILE A 84 -0.36 1.88 -7.24
N PHE A 85 0.38 2.51 -8.17
CA PHE A 85 1.75 2.93 -7.93
C PHE A 85 1.90 3.87 -6.73
N GLU A 86 1.06 4.90 -6.59
CA GLU A 86 1.17 5.85 -5.47
C GLU A 86 1.00 5.16 -4.12
N THR A 87 0.02 4.26 -4.00
CA THR A 87 -0.20 3.47 -2.78
C THR A 87 1.02 2.63 -2.43
N LEU A 88 1.65 1.98 -3.42
CA LEU A 88 2.88 1.22 -3.20
C LEU A 88 4.06 2.11 -2.85
N LYS A 89 4.24 3.22 -3.57
CA LYS A 89 5.31 4.19 -3.32
C LYS A 89 5.21 4.73 -1.91
N ASP A 90 4.03 5.17 -1.47
CA ASP A 90 3.85 5.75 -0.15
C ASP A 90 4.09 4.72 0.96
N LYS A 91 3.58 3.50 0.78
CA LYS A 91 3.76 2.40 1.74
C LYS A 91 5.22 1.94 1.87
N TYR A 92 5.96 1.91 0.77
CA TYR A 92 7.30 1.30 0.72
C TYR A 92 8.45 2.27 0.47
N SER A 93 8.20 3.58 0.36
CA SER A 93 9.21 4.62 0.02
C SER A 93 10.48 4.60 0.88
N ASN A 94 10.38 4.22 2.16
CA ASN A 94 11.53 4.15 3.06
C ASN A 94 12.38 2.89 2.88
N GLU A 95 11.85 1.83 2.27
CA GLU A 95 12.51 0.53 2.14
C GLU A 95 12.72 0.09 0.68
N ALA A 96 11.95 0.63 -0.27
CA ALA A 96 12.00 0.25 -1.67
C ALA A 96 12.55 1.38 -2.53
N LEU A 97 13.36 0.99 -3.51
CA LEU A 97 13.74 1.80 -4.65
C LEU A 97 12.97 1.30 -5.88
N PHE A 98 12.08 2.12 -6.40
CA PHE A 98 11.31 1.83 -7.60
C PHE A 98 12.09 2.30 -8.82
N VAL A 99 12.23 1.44 -9.82
CA VAL A 99 13.00 1.72 -11.04
C VAL A 99 12.15 1.41 -12.26
N TYR A 100 11.92 2.39 -13.13
CA TYR A 100 11.13 2.19 -14.34
C TYR A 100 12.00 1.79 -15.54
N ASN A 101 11.57 0.75 -16.23
CA ASN A 101 12.12 0.29 -17.51
C ASN A 101 11.03 0.26 -18.57
N HIS A 102 11.35 0.81 -19.74
CA HIS A 102 10.38 0.88 -20.81
C HIS A 102 10.39 -0.40 -21.66
N ARG A 103 9.22 -1.00 -21.84
CA ARG A 103 8.95 -2.13 -22.72
C ARG A 103 8.19 -1.59 -23.91
N ALA A 104 8.87 -1.29 -25.01
CA ALA A 104 8.17 -0.79 -26.18
C ALA A 104 7.42 -1.94 -26.87
N PHE A 105 6.20 -2.26 -26.43
CA PHE A 105 5.54 -3.51 -26.75
C PHE A 105 5.33 -3.68 -28.25
N LEU A 106 5.80 -4.80 -28.80
CA LEU A 106 5.81 -5.09 -30.24
C LEU A 106 6.57 -4.06 -31.10
N MET A 107 7.38 -3.18 -30.50
CA MET A 107 8.16 -2.15 -31.17
C MET A 107 7.30 -1.21 -32.05
N GLN A 108 6.11 -0.88 -31.57
CA GLN A 108 5.25 0.08 -32.25
C GLN A 108 5.84 1.49 -32.16
N ASP A 109 5.74 2.30 -33.22
CA ASP A 109 6.34 3.63 -33.28
C ASP A 109 5.90 4.54 -32.13
N ARG A 110 4.61 4.50 -31.76
CA ARG A 110 4.07 5.29 -30.63
C ARG A 110 4.65 4.83 -29.28
N SER A 111 4.82 3.53 -29.12
CA SER A 111 5.41 2.92 -27.94
C SER A 111 6.87 3.35 -27.79
N ILE A 112 7.65 3.23 -28.87
CA ILE A 112 9.03 3.74 -28.93
C ILE A 112 9.07 5.24 -28.61
N ARG A 113 8.19 6.04 -29.23
CA ARG A 113 8.13 7.48 -29.01
C ARG A 113 7.83 7.84 -27.55
N ALA A 114 6.88 7.16 -26.92
CA ALA A 114 6.56 7.38 -25.51
C ALA A 114 7.75 7.01 -24.61
N GLY A 115 8.43 5.89 -24.89
CA GLY A 115 9.68 5.51 -24.23
C GLY A 115 10.76 6.58 -24.36
N MET A 116 10.99 7.10 -25.57
CA MET A 116 11.96 8.16 -25.82
C MET A 116 11.62 9.44 -25.05
N ILE A 117 10.35 9.84 -25.00
CA ILE A 117 9.91 10.98 -24.17
C ILE A 117 10.24 10.73 -22.70
N GLY A 118 9.91 9.53 -22.18
CA GLY A 118 10.27 9.14 -20.82
C GLY A 118 11.77 9.22 -20.54
N GLU A 119 12.60 8.73 -21.45
CA GLU A 119 14.06 8.81 -21.34
C GLU A 119 14.56 10.26 -21.31
N CYS A 120 14.09 11.11 -22.22
CA CYS A 120 14.51 12.51 -22.27
C CYS A 120 14.07 13.29 -21.02
N VAL A 121 12.87 13.03 -20.52
CA VAL A 121 12.38 13.63 -19.28
C VAL A 121 13.17 13.13 -18.06
N ALA A 122 13.64 11.88 -18.09
CA ALA A 122 14.54 11.35 -17.06
C ALA A 122 15.91 12.04 -17.07
N GLN A 123 16.44 12.42 -18.24
CA GLN A 123 17.70 13.18 -18.32
C GLN A 123 17.63 14.55 -17.62
N GLU A 124 16.44 15.15 -17.55
CA GLU A 124 16.18 16.39 -16.79
C GLU A 124 15.81 16.12 -15.32
N GLY A 125 15.82 14.85 -14.87
CA GLY A 125 15.46 14.45 -13.51
C GLY A 125 13.96 14.57 -13.20
N GLN A 126 13.11 14.68 -14.22
CA GLN A 126 11.68 14.96 -14.09
C GLN A 126 10.78 13.76 -14.40
N PHE A 127 11.36 12.56 -14.55
CA PHE A 127 10.65 11.36 -15.00
C PHE A 127 9.38 11.09 -14.19
N TRP A 128 9.53 10.97 -12.86
CA TRP A 128 8.42 10.61 -11.97
C TRP A 128 7.36 11.70 -11.84
N ASN A 129 7.73 12.98 -11.99
CA ASN A 129 6.77 14.09 -12.01
C ASN A 129 5.88 14.04 -13.26
N ASN A 130 6.40 13.48 -14.36
CA ASN A 130 5.76 13.52 -15.66
C ASN A 130 5.21 12.18 -16.13
N ILE A 131 5.46 11.08 -15.41
CA ILE A 131 5.08 9.74 -15.86
C ILE A 131 3.57 9.62 -16.11
N LYS A 132 2.74 10.20 -15.24
CA LYS A 132 1.29 10.27 -15.44
C LYS A 132 0.91 11.17 -16.61
N GLY A 133 1.62 12.29 -16.79
CA GLY A 133 1.45 13.15 -17.96
C GLY A 133 1.64 12.37 -19.26
N ILE A 134 2.71 11.58 -19.36
CA ILE A 134 3.00 10.76 -20.53
C ILE A 134 1.93 9.68 -20.72
N THR A 135 1.62 8.90 -19.68
CA THR A 135 0.62 7.81 -19.79
C THR A 135 -0.81 8.31 -19.98
N ASN A 136 -1.11 9.57 -19.69
CA ASN A 136 -2.42 10.18 -19.96
C ASN A 136 -2.57 10.70 -21.39
N ASN A 137 -1.48 10.90 -22.12
CA ASN A 137 -1.47 11.50 -23.46
C ASN A 137 -1.12 10.49 -24.56
N LEU A 138 -1.66 9.27 -24.45
CA LEU A 138 -1.34 8.12 -25.32
C LEU A 138 -1.52 8.39 -26.83
N ASP A 139 -2.46 9.27 -27.18
CA ASP A 139 -2.77 9.61 -28.58
C ASP A 139 -2.10 10.90 -29.07
N ASN A 140 -1.41 11.64 -28.20
CA ASN A 140 -0.81 12.94 -28.51
C ASN A 140 0.63 13.04 -28.03
N LEU A 141 1.51 12.22 -28.62
CA LEU A 141 2.95 12.18 -28.29
C LEU A 141 3.81 13.18 -29.09
N ASP A 142 3.18 13.92 -30.01
CA ASP A 142 3.85 14.96 -30.79
C ASP A 142 3.88 16.30 -30.06
N SER A 143 2.85 16.59 -29.25
CA SER A 143 2.88 17.72 -28.31
C SER A 143 3.66 17.34 -27.05
N LEU A 144 4.42 18.30 -26.52
CA LEU A 144 5.16 18.18 -25.27
C LEU A 144 4.57 19.09 -24.17
N ASP A 145 3.41 19.71 -24.40
CA ASP A 145 2.86 20.75 -23.52
C ASP A 145 2.33 20.23 -22.19
N TYR A 146 2.05 18.93 -22.11
CA TYR A 146 1.65 18.27 -20.87
C TYR A 146 2.84 17.96 -19.96
N LEU A 147 4.08 18.17 -20.41
CA LEU A 147 5.27 17.96 -19.61
C LEU A 147 5.53 19.18 -18.72
N GLU A 148 5.74 18.92 -17.44
CA GLU A 148 5.96 19.92 -16.41
C GLU A 148 7.43 19.99 -16.01
N ASN A 149 7.89 21.21 -15.67
CA ASN A 149 9.24 21.48 -15.14
C ASN A 149 10.40 21.02 -16.02
N ILE A 150 10.21 21.01 -17.34
CA ILE A 150 11.21 20.61 -18.34
C ILE A 150 11.72 21.79 -19.17
N ASP A 151 12.94 21.67 -19.71
CA ASP A 151 13.42 22.49 -20.81
C ASP A 151 13.04 21.85 -22.16
N ARG A 152 12.06 22.44 -22.86
CA ARG A 152 11.58 21.93 -24.15
C ARG A 152 12.69 21.77 -25.18
N GLY A 153 13.63 22.71 -25.26
CA GLY A 153 14.71 22.66 -26.25
C GLY A 153 15.63 21.47 -26.02
N LYS A 154 15.89 21.12 -24.75
CA LYS A 154 16.65 19.90 -24.42
C LYS A 154 15.88 18.63 -24.69
N ILE A 155 14.57 18.60 -24.41
CA ILE A 155 13.75 17.42 -24.74
C ILE A 155 13.73 17.20 -26.26
N GLU A 156 13.52 18.24 -27.05
CA GLU A 156 13.57 18.16 -28.52
C GLU A 156 14.95 17.71 -29.02
N SER A 157 16.03 18.24 -28.46
CA SER A 157 17.39 17.79 -28.78
C SER A 157 17.60 16.31 -28.47
N CYS A 158 17.14 15.85 -27.30
CA CYS A 158 17.25 14.45 -26.89
C CYS A 158 16.38 13.51 -27.75
N LEU A 159 15.18 13.93 -28.15
CA LEU A 159 14.30 13.15 -29.02
C LEU A 159 14.88 12.95 -30.43
N ASN A 160 15.72 13.89 -30.88
CA ASN A 160 16.42 13.80 -32.16
C ASN A 160 17.76 13.04 -32.07
N ASP A 161 18.21 12.68 -30.87
CA ASP A 161 19.42 11.88 -30.69
C ASP A 161 19.13 10.41 -31.01
N PRO A 162 19.82 9.79 -31.99
CA PRO A 162 19.65 8.37 -32.29
C PRO A 162 19.93 7.45 -31.09
N TYR A 163 20.77 7.87 -30.14
CA TYR A 163 21.06 7.11 -28.93
C TYR A 163 19.81 6.89 -28.07
N THR A 164 18.91 7.88 -27.99
CA THR A 164 17.66 7.78 -27.21
C THR A 164 16.81 6.61 -27.69
N LYS A 165 16.70 6.41 -29.01
CA LYS A 165 15.99 5.25 -29.57
C LYS A 165 16.69 3.94 -29.22
N THR A 166 18.02 3.89 -29.29
CA THR A 166 18.79 2.69 -28.93
C THR A 166 18.57 2.27 -27.48
N VAL A 167 18.48 3.22 -26.54
CA VAL A 167 18.14 2.92 -25.12
C VAL A 167 16.80 2.17 -25.03
N ILE A 168 15.80 2.60 -25.79
CA ILE A 168 14.48 1.96 -25.81
C ILE A 168 14.52 0.55 -26.42
N GLU A 169 15.25 0.38 -27.51
CA GLU A 169 15.42 -0.93 -28.17
C GLU A 169 16.17 -1.92 -27.26
N VAL A 170 17.19 -1.48 -26.54
CA VAL A 170 17.93 -2.31 -25.56
C VAL A 170 17.00 -2.73 -24.41
N SER A 171 16.28 -1.78 -23.80
CA SER A 171 15.33 -2.08 -22.72
C SER A 171 14.23 -3.06 -23.17
N GLU A 172 13.73 -2.94 -24.40
CA GLU A 172 12.80 -3.92 -24.96
C GLU A 172 13.44 -5.31 -25.18
N ASN A 173 14.71 -5.37 -25.59
CA ASN A 173 15.36 -6.66 -25.78
C ASN A 173 15.66 -7.34 -24.44
N ASP A 174 16.04 -6.58 -23.42
CA ASP A 174 16.29 -7.08 -22.07
C ASP A 174 15.02 -7.71 -21.47
N GLY A 175 13.90 -7.00 -21.51
CA GLY A 175 12.63 -7.56 -21.01
C GLY A 175 12.19 -8.82 -21.77
N LYS A 176 12.45 -8.91 -23.08
CA LYS A 176 12.16 -10.10 -23.90
C LYS A 176 13.06 -11.27 -23.49
N PHE A 177 14.35 -11.01 -23.31
CA PHE A 177 15.33 -11.99 -22.86
C PHE A 177 14.98 -12.54 -21.48
N LEU A 178 14.44 -11.70 -20.60
CA LEU A 178 13.94 -12.08 -19.27
C LEU A 178 12.56 -12.77 -19.30
N GLY A 179 11.95 -12.96 -20.47
CA GLY A 179 10.66 -13.62 -20.63
C GLY A 179 9.46 -12.78 -20.18
N PHE A 180 9.58 -11.46 -20.15
CA PHE A 180 8.49 -10.55 -19.76
C PHE A 180 7.51 -10.36 -20.91
N ASN A 181 6.54 -11.28 -21.00
CA ASN A 181 5.53 -11.33 -22.05
C ASN A 181 4.25 -10.54 -21.72
N THR A 182 4.21 -9.88 -20.55
CA THR A 182 3.05 -9.12 -20.06
C THR A 182 3.48 -7.73 -19.63
N ILE A 183 2.61 -6.74 -19.83
CA ILE A 183 2.87 -5.35 -19.47
C ILE A 183 1.71 -4.82 -18.58
N PRO A 184 2.02 -4.07 -17.51
CA PRO A 184 3.34 -3.96 -16.91
C PRO A 184 3.79 -5.30 -16.30
N THR A 185 5.09 -5.55 -16.21
CA THR A 185 5.68 -6.61 -15.38
C THR A 185 6.45 -5.95 -14.24
N ILE A 186 6.16 -6.33 -13.00
CA ILE A 186 6.80 -5.79 -11.81
C ILE A 186 7.69 -6.87 -11.22
N VAL A 187 8.95 -6.56 -10.93
CA VAL A 187 9.90 -7.49 -10.30
C VAL A 187 10.37 -6.92 -8.98
N ILE A 188 10.13 -7.64 -7.90
CA ILE A 188 10.50 -7.27 -6.54
C ILE A 188 11.68 -8.14 -6.11
N LYS A 189 12.81 -7.49 -5.88
CA LYS A 189 14.07 -8.11 -5.46
C LYS A 189 14.41 -7.64 -4.06
N ASN A 190 14.61 -8.58 -3.14
CA ASN A 190 15.16 -8.27 -1.83
C ASN A 190 16.69 -8.29 -1.86
N ILE A 191 17.29 -7.13 -1.62
CA ILE A 191 18.75 -6.97 -1.64
C ILE A 191 19.36 -7.05 -0.24
N ALA A 192 18.57 -6.80 0.81
CA ALA A 192 19.02 -6.94 2.20
C ALA A 192 19.03 -8.40 2.67
N LYS A 193 18.08 -9.21 2.18
CA LYS A 193 18.01 -10.67 2.37
C LYS A 193 17.92 -11.35 1.00
N PRO A 194 19.04 -11.49 0.27
CA PRO A 194 19.03 -12.08 -1.05
C PRO A 194 18.46 -13.50 -1.03
N GLN A 195 17.42 -13.72 -1.81
CA GLN A 195 16.84 -15.04 -2.03
C GLN A 195 17.43 -15.66 -3.31
N GLN A 196 17.09 -16.91 -3.61
CA GLN A 196 17.46 -17.54 -4.89
C GLN A 196 16.54 -17.13 -6.06
N TYR A 197 15.54 -16.28 -5.77
CA TYR A 197 14.59 -15.78 -6.75
C TYR A 197 14.23 -14.30 -6.50
N SER A 198 13.58 -13.68 -7.49
CA SER A 198 12.77 -12.46 -7.34
C SER A 198 11.30 -12.80 -7.51
N ILE A 199 10.41 -11.97 -6.95
CA ILE A 199 8.97 -12.07 -7.18
C ILE A 199 8.59 -11.26 -8.41
N LYS A 200 7.96 -11.90 -9.40
CA LYS A 200 7.40 -11.27 -10.59
C LYS A 200 5.89 -11.16 -10.46
N VAL A 201 5.34 -9.97 -10.68
CA VAL A 201 3.90 -9.71 -10.80
C VAL A 201 3.60 -9.31 -12.24
N MET A 202 2.62 -9.97 -12.86
CA MET A 202 2.24 -9.79 -14.26
C MET A 202 0.94 -8.97 -14.37
N GLY A 203 1.00 -7.86 -15.10
CA GLY A 203 -0.13 -6.99 -15.39
C GLY A 203 -0.46 -5.99 -14.28
N ALA A 204 -1.42 -5.11 -14.58
CA ALA A 204 -1.95 -4.14 -13.63
C ALA A 204 -2.95 -4.83 -12.68
N GLN A 205 -2.43 -5.41 -11.61
CA GLN A 205 -3.21 -6.19 -10.64
C GLN A 205 -3.87 -5.33 -9.56
N ASN A 206 -4.77 -5.92 -8.78
CA ASN A 206 -5.29 -5.31 -7.56
C ASN A 206 -4.17 -5.13 -6.51
N ILE A 207 -4.30 -4.13 -5.65
CA ILE A 207 -3.32 -3.83 -4.59
C ILE A 207 -3.00 -5.05 -3.71
N SER A 208 -3.96 -5.92 -3.43
CA SER A 208 -3.77 -7.13 -2.60
C SER A 208 -2.77 -8.13 -3.21
N VAL A 209 -2.69 -8.20 -4.55
CA VAL A 209 -1.71 -9.05 -5.25
C VAL A 209 -0.31 -8.50 -5.05
N PHE A 210 -0.15 -7.18 -5.15
CA PHE A 210 1.13 -6.53 -4.86
C PHE A 210 1.52 -6.68 -3.40
N GLU A 211 0.60 -6.48 -2.45
CA GLU A 211 0.90 -6.65 -1.03
C GLU A 211 1.41 -8.05 -0.69
N ARG A 212 0.79 -9.08 -1.28
CA ARG A 212 1.28 -10.46 -1.17
C ARG A 212 2.68 -10.61 -1.75
N ALA A 213 2.92 -10.05 -2.94
CA ALA A 213 4.22 -10.12 -3.62
C ALA A 213 5.33 -9.43 -2.82
N PHE A 214 5.06 -8.26 -2.22
CA PHE A 214 5.99 -7.57 -1.34
C PHE A 214 6.27 -8.37 -0.06
N LEU A 215 5.24 -8.96 0.56
CA LEU A 215 5.40 -9.79 1.75
C LEU A 215 6.29 -11.02 1.46
N GLU A 216 6.03 -11.72 0.36
CA GLU A 216 6.80 -12.89 -0.06
C GLU A 216 8.25 -12.52 -0.41
N ALA A 217 8.48 -11.39 -1.08
CA ALA A 217 9.83 -10.88 -1.33
C ALA A 217 10.58 -10.56 -0.02
N LYS A 218 9.87 -10.12 1.03
CA LYS A 218 10.48 -9.76 2.32
C LYS A 218 10.80 -10.96 3.19
N GLU A 219 9.84 -11.87 3.31
CA GLU A 219 9.90 -12.98 4.27
C GLU A 219 10.36 -14.31 3.63
N GLY A 220 10.32 -14.42 2.30
CA GLY A 220 10.62 -15.65 1.58
C GLY A 220 9.37 -16.48 1.32
N ASP A 221 9.57 -17.77 1.09
CA ASP A 221 8.48 -18.70 0.82
C ASP A 221 7.51 -18.73 2.01
N LEU A 222 6.38 -18.04 1.89
CA LEU A 222 5.26 -18.17 2.80
C LEU A 222 4.64 -19.54 2.51
N SER A 223 5.03 -20.56 3.29
CA SER A 223 4.41 -21.87 3.11
C SER A 223 2.92 -21.77 3.43
N ASN A 224 2.10 -22.64 2.83
CA ASN A 224 0.71 -22.78 3.25
C ASN A 224 0.59 -23.03 4.76
N THR A 225 1.62 -23.63 5.39
CA THR A 225 1.68 -23.83 6.84
C THR A 225 1.77 -22.51 7.60
N ASP A 226 2.59 -21.56 7.15
CA ASP A 226 2.72 -20.25 7.78
C ASP A 226 1.43 -19.42 7.63
N LEU A 227 0.78 -19.53 6.48
CA LEU A 227 -0.54 -18.92 6.23
C LEU A 227 -1.64 -19.57 7.09
N VAL A 228 -1.62 -20.90 7.27
CA VAL A 228 -2.54 -21.62 8.16
C VAL A 228 -2.32 -21.20 9.61
N GLU A 229 -1.08 -21.11 10.08
CA GLU A 229 -0.77 -20.68 11.45
C GLU A 229 -1.23 -19.23 11.71
N VAL A 230 -1.01 -18.32 10.75
CA VAL A 230 -1.52 -16.95 10.84
C VAL A 230 -3.05 -16.94 10.86
N LYS A 231 -3.70 -17.77 10.04
CA LYS A 231 -5.17 -17.87 10.00
C LYS A 231 -5.75 -18.43 11.30
N GLU A 232 -5.10 -19.41 11.91
CA GLU A 232 -5.47 -19.92 13.23
C GLU A 232 -5.35 -18.83 14.29
N LYS A 233 -4.22 -18.12 14.35
CA LYS A 233 -4.04 -17.00 15.31
C LYS A 233 -5.06 -15.87 15.11
N VAL A 234 -5.46 -15.58 13.87
CA VAL A 234 -6.52 -14.59 13.59
C VAL A 234 -7.86 -15.09 14.08
N THR A 235 -8.17 -16.38 13.91
CA THR A 235 -9.41 -16.98 14.40
C THR A 235 -9.48 -16.96 15.93
N ASP A 236 -8.36 -17.21 16.61
CA ASP A 236 -8.26 -17.09 18.07
C ASP A 236 -8.47 -15.64 18.54
N LEU A 237 -7.85 -14.67 17.86
CA LEU A 237 -8.06 -13.24 18.15
C LEU A 237 -9.50 -12.80 17.91
N GLU A 238 -10.19 -13.32 16.90
CA GLU A 238 -11.61 -13.05 16.66
C GLU A 238 -12.48 -13.56 17.82
N GLN A 239 -12.16 -14.73 18.36
CA GLN A 239 -12.84 -15.27 19.55
C GLN A 239 -12.59 -14.41 20.79
N ASP A 240 -11.34 -14.00 21.03
CA ASP A 240 -10.99 -13.13 22.15
C ASP A 240 -11.69 -11.76 22.06
N VAL A 241 -11.80 -11.20 20.85
CA VAL A 241 -12.52 -9.95 20.60
C VAL A 241 -14.03 -10.11 20.88
N GLN A 242 -14.63 -11.22 20.46
CA GLN A 242 -16.04 -11.49 20.72
C GLN A 242 -16.33 -11.66 22.22
N LYS A 243 -15.47 -12.37 22.94
CA LYS A 243 -15.56 -12.49 24.40
C LYS A 243 -15.41 -11.14 25.09
N THR A 244 -14.41 -10.34 24.66
CA THR A 244 -14.20 -8.99 25.20
C THR A 244 -15.43 -8.10 24.96
N LYS A 245 -16.14 -8.28 23.84
CA LYS A 245 -17.37 -7.55 23.55
C LYS A 245 -18.51 -7.93 24.49
N GLU A 246 -18.62 -9.21 24.85
CA GLU A 246 -19.59 -9.71 25.83
C GLU A 246 -19.31 -9.14 27.23
N ASP A 247 -18.05 -9.22 27.71
CA ASP A 247 -17.63 -8.65 29.00
C ASP A 247 -17.93 -7.13 29.08
N VAL A 248 -17.81 -6.41 27.96
CA VAL A 248 -18.11 -4.97 27.88
C VAL A 248 -19.61 -4.68 27.97
N GLU A 249 -20.48 -5.52 27.41
CA GLU A 249 -21.93 -5.34 27.57
C GLU A 249 -22.37 -5.69 29.01
N GLU A 250 -21.81 -6.73 29.65
CA GLU A 250 -22.07 -7.03 31.07
C GLU A 250 -21.64 -5.86 31.97
N THR A 251 -20.41 -5.35 31.77
CA THR A 251 -19.92 -4.18 32.52
C THR A 251 -20.81 -2.95 32.34
N LYS A 252 -21.46 -2.81 31.19
CA LYS A 252 -22.37 -1.69 30.90
C LYS A 252 -23.70 -1.85 31.63
N GLU A 253 -24.22 -3.07 31.76
CA GLU A 253 -25.39 -3.37 32.59
C GLU A 253 -25.11 -3.05 34.07
N ASP A 254 -23.99 -3.51 34.61
CA ASP A 254 -23.55 -3.19 35.98
C ASP A 254 -23.48 -1.67 36.23
N VAL A 255 -22.98 -0.92 35.24
CA VAL A 255 -22.89 0.55 35.34
C VAL A 255 -24.27 1.21 35.34
N GLU A 256 -25.26 0.67 34.62
CA GLU A 256 -26.63 1.18 34.68
C GLU A 256 -27.28 0.86 36.04
N GLU A 257 -27.09 -0.34 36.60
CA GLU A 257 -27.58 -0.68 37.95
C GLU A 257 -26.98 0.26 39.01
N ILE A 258 -25.67 0.50 38.96
CA ILE A 258 -24.99 1.44 39.88
C ILE A 258 -25.57 2.85 39.75
N LYS A 259 -25.92 3.32 38.55
CA LYS A 259 -26.56 4.63 38.36
C LYS A 259 -27.95 4.68 39.00
N GLU A 260 -28.73 3.62 38.88
CA GLU A 260 -30.04 3.53 39.53
C GLU A 260 -29.91 3.55 41.06
N GLU A 261 -28.95 2.81 41.61
CA GLU A 261 -28.66 2.84 43.05
C GLU A 261 -28.19 4.22 43.52
N GLN A 262 -27.32 4.88 42.76
CA GLN A 262 -26.89 6.26 43.06
C GLN A 262 -28.07 7.24 43.06
N SER A 263 -29.01 7.10 42.11
CA SER A 263 -30.22 7.92 42.06
C SER A 263 -31.11 7.69 43.29
N ARG A 264 -31.29 6.44 43.72
CA ARG A 264 -32.04 6.09 44.94
C ARG A 264 -31.39 6.71 46.18
N LEU A 265 -30.08 6.54 46.35
CA LEU A 265 -29.33 7.10 47.47
C LEU A 265 -29.40 8.63 47.49
N ALA A 266 -29.32 9.28 46.33
CA ALA A 266 -29.47 10.73 46.23
C ALA A 266 -30.85 11.21 46.74
N GLN A 267 -31.93 10.50 46.41
CA GLN A 267 -33.28 10.81 46.91
C GLN A 267 -33.41 10.61 48.42
N GLU A 268 -32.80 9.57 48.98
CA GLU A 268 -32.80 9.31 50.42
C GLU A 268 -32.05 10.40 51.20
N ILE A 269 -30.90 10.84 50.69
CA ILE A 269 -30.14 11.96 51.26
C ILE A 269 -30.98 13.24 51.28
N GLU A 270 -31.73 13.53 50.21
CA GLU A 270 -32.57 14.74 50.16
C GLU A 270 -33.74 14.67 51.16
N LYS A 271 -34.35 13.48 51.35
CA LYS A 271 -35.36 13.27 52.40
C LYS A 271 -34.78 13.49 53.80
N LEU A 272 -33.61 12.93 54.09
CA LEU A 272 -32.91 13.11 55.37
C LEU A 272 -32.60 14.59 55.62
N ARG A 273 -32.12 15.30 54.60
CA ARG A 273 -31.86 16.74 54.66
C ARG A 273 -33.13 17.52 55.02
N GLY A 274 -34.27 17.20 54.42
CA GLY A 274 -35.56 17.82 54.74
C GLY A 274 -36.01 17.56 56.18
N LEU A 275 -35.84 16.32 56.69
CA LEU A 275 -36.15 15.98 58.08
C LEU A 275 -35.27 16.76 59.07
N ILE A 276 -33.97 16.85 58.80
CA ILE A 276 -33.03 17.64 59.61
C ILE A 276 -33.47 19.10 59.65
N GLN A 277 -33.81 19.69 58.51
CA GLN A 277 -34.28 21.07 58.44
C GLN A 277 -35.54 21.31 59.28
N SER A 278 -36.51 20.39 59.21
CA SER A 278 -37.73 20.46 60.03
C SER A 278 -37.44 20.35 61.54
N ILE A 279 -36.48 19.50 61.93
CA ILE A 279 -36.05 19.39 63.33
C ILE A 279 -35.39 20.69 63.79
N ILE A 280 -34.50 21.26 62.98
CA ILE A 280 -33.85 22.54 63.26
C ILE A 280 -34.89 23.64 63.49
N GLU A 281 -35.89 23.77 62.60
CA GLU A 281 -36.99 24.74 62.74
C GLU A 281 -37.80 24.54 64.02
N LYS A 282 -38.13 23.29 64.37
CA LYS A 282 -38.84 22.97 65.62
C LYS A 282 -38.03 23.35 66.86
N ILE A 283 -36.73 23.07 66.86
CA ILE A 283 -35.82 23.45 67.96
C ILE A 283 -35.74 24.97 68.09
N GLN A 284 -35.54 25.69 66.98
CA GLN A 284 -35.50 27.16 66.96
C GLN A 284 -36.78 27.77 67.53
N ASN A 285 -37.95 27.27 67.10
CA ASN A 285 -39.25 27.71 67.60
C ASN A 285 -39.44 27.42 69.09
N PHE A 286 -39.02 26.24 69.57
CA PHE A 286 -39.15 25.86 70.98
C PHE A 286 -38.34 26.76 71.92
N PHE A 287 -37.11 27.13 71.52
CA PHE A 287 -36.23 27.99 72.33
C PHE A 287 -36.40 29.50 72.06
N GLY A 288 -37.32 29.89 71.18
CA GLY A 288 -37.50 31.29 70.79
C GLY A 288 -36.28 31.89 70.07
N ILE A 289 -35.40 31.05 69.52
CA ILE A 289 -34.21 31.46 68.77
C ILE A 289 -34.71 31.87 67.38
N ARG A 290 -35.05 33.15 67.21
CA ARG A 290 -35.27 33.70 65.87
C ARG A 290 -33.93 33.80 65.15
N SER A 291 -33.84 33.19 63.97
CA SER A 291 -32.81 33.46 62.96
C SER A 291 -32.76 34.93 62.59
#